data_AF-W1UN05-F1
#
_entry.id   AF-W1UN05-F1
#
_cell.length_a   1.000
_cell.length_b   1.000
_cell.length_c   1.000
_cell.angle_alpha   90.00
_cell.angle_beta   90.00
_cell.angle_gamma   90.00
#
_symmetry.space_group_name_H-M   'P 1'
#
loop_
_entity.id
_entity.type
_entity.pdbx_description
1 polymer ?
#
loop_
_entity_poly.entity_id
_entity_poly.type
_entity_poly.pdbx_seq_one_letter_code
_entity_poly.pdbx_strand_id
1 'polypeptide(L)'
;MYQEQRLEEIIKLLEDRGSLASKEMVDYFQVSKDTIRRDFSILAKEKRAKRTHGGLLPIQKQRILGFQGRAEQSSKEKEKIAHLATQLISESQLIFYDVSTTVLELAKITDKKVTIF
;
A
#
# COMPACT_ATOMS: atom_id res chain seq x y z
N MET A 1 27.98 1.89 18.20
CA MET A 1 27.16 1.31 17.12
C MET A 1 27.36 2.10 15.84
N TYR A 2 27.61 1.43 14.71
CA TYR A 2 27.76 2.09 13.42
C TYR A 2 26.43 2.71 12.95
N GLN A 3 26.49 3.70 12.06
CA GLN A 3 25.29 4.39 11.58
C GLN A 3 24.32 3.45 10.88
N GLU A 4 24.81 2.58 9.98
CA GLU A 4 23.97 1.63 9.23
C GLU A 4 23.17 0.70 10.15
N GLN A 5 23.83 0.10 11.15
CA GLN A 5 23.19 -0.72 12.18
C GLN A 5 22.11 0.05 12.94
N ARG A 6 22.36 1.32 13.28
CA ARG A 6 21.38 2.18 13.95
C ARG A 6 20.17 2.46 13.07
N LEU A 7 20.36 2.70 11.78
CA LEU A 7 19.27 2.96 10.84
C LEU A 7 18.36 1.73 10.68
N GLU A 8 18.94 0.53 10.62
CA GLU A 8 18.17 -0.72 10.60
C GLU A 8 17.36 -0.91 11.88
N GLU A 9 17.98 -0.67 13.04
CA GLU A 9 17.31 -0.80 14.33
C GLU A 9 16.17 0.21 14.50
N ILE A 10 16.37 1.47 14.06
CA ILE A 10 15.30 2.49 14.04
C ILE A 10 14.11 2.01 13.21
N ILE A 11 14.33 1.35 12.07
CA ILE A 11 13.23 0.84 11.25
C ILE A 11 12.51 -0.32 11.93
N LYS A 12 13.22 -1.26 12.55
CA LYS A 12 12.59 -2.35 13.32
C LYS A 12 11.72 -1.81 14.45
N LEU A 13 12.27 -0.90 15.25
CA LEU A 13 11.53 -0.23 16.33
C LEU A 13 10.30 0.52 15.80
N LEU A 14 10.39 1.13 14.62
CA LEU A 14 9.27 1.82 13.99
C LEU A 14 8.19 0.85 13.50
N GLU A 15 8.57 -0.31 12.97
CA GLU A 15 7.64 -1.37 12.57
C GLU A 15 6.92 -1.96 13.79
N ASP A 16 7.62 -2.17 14.90
CA ASP A 16 7.07 -2.73 16.13
C ASP A 16 6.17 -1.74 16.89
N ARG A 17 6.57 -0.46 16.98
CA ARG A 17 5.90 0.56 17.82
C ARG A 17 4.93 1.45 17.04
N GLY A 18 5.00 1.45 15.71
CA GLY A 18 4.16 2.28 14.84
C GLY A 18 4.44 3.78 14.88
N SER A 19 5.26 4.28 15.80
CA SER A 19 5.77 5.65 15.84
C SER A 19 7.01 5.73 16.73
N LEU A 20 7.91 6.68 16.45
CA LEU A 20 9.10 6.92 17.27
C LEU A 20 9.30 8.40 17.55
N ALA A 21 9.56 8.76 18.81
CA ALA A 21 9.91 10.13 19.19
C ALA A 21 11.43 10.35 19.17
N SER A 22 11.87 11.52 18.68
CA SER A 22 13.30 11.85 18.59
C SER A 22 14.00 11.85 19.95
N LYS A 23 13.31 12.33 21.00
CA LYS A 23 13.85 12.36 22.37
C LYS A 23 14.05 10.96 22.92
N GLU A 24 13.07 10.09 22.71
CA GLU A 24 13.15 8.68 23.12
C GLU A 24 14.31 7.96 22.42
N MET A 25 14.54 8.23 21.14
CA MET A 25 15.65 7.61 20.40
C MET A 25 17.03 8.16 20.81
N VAL A 26 17.12 9.41 21.26
CA VAL A 26 18.35 9.95 21.87
C VAL A 26 18.73 9.14 23.10
N ASP A 27 17.77 8.91 23.98
CA ASP A 27 17.97 8.16 25.23
C ASP A 27 18.21 6.66 24.96
N TYR A 28 17.47 6.06 24.01
CA TYR A 28 17.61 4.65 23.66
C TYR A 28 18.98 4.32 23.05
N PHE A 29 19.46 5.14 22.11
CA PHE A 29 20.74 4.91 21.42
C PHE A 29 21.94 5.57 22.10
N GLN A 30 21.73 6.41 23.11
CA GLN A 30 22.78 7.16 23.81
C GLN A 30 23.62 8.01 22.83
N VAL A 31 22.96 8.71 21.91
CA VAL A 31 23.58 9.58 20.90
C VAL A 31 23.01 10.99 20.93
N SER A 32 23.72 11.95 20.34
CA SER A 32 23.26 13.34 20.30
C SER A 32 21.94 13.49 19.54
N LYS A 33 21.20 14.57 19.87
CA LYS A 33 20.00 14.97 19.12
C LYS A 33 20.30 15.18 17.64
N ASP A 34 21.47 15.72 17.29
CA ASP A 34 21.86 15.94 15.90
C ASP A 34 22.10 14.63 15.14
N THR A 35 22.61 13.61 15.81
CA THR A 35 22.75 12.26 15.26
C THR A 35 21.38 11.68 14.90
N ILE A 36 20.42 11.69 15.84
CA ILE A 36 19.05 11.20 15.57
C ILE A 36 18.37 12.03 14.47
N ARG A 37 18.55 13.35 14.46
CA ARG A 37 18.00 14.22 13.41
C ARG A 37 18.54 13.82 12.04
N ARG A 38 19.84 13.54 11.93
CA ARG A 38 20.48 13.10 10.68
C ARG A 38 19.96 11.74 10.23
N ASP A 39 19.87 10.78 11.15
CA ASP A 39 19.39 9.43 10.86
C ASP A 39 17.93 9.43 10.40
N PHE A 40 17.06 10.18 11.09
CA PHE A 40 15.66 10.34 10.68
C PHE A 40 15.54 11.02 9.31
N SER A 41 16.41 12.00 9.03
CA SER A 41 16.47 12.64 7.71
C SER A 41 16.90 11.66 6.61
N ILE A 42 17.85 10.77 6.87
CA ILE A 42 18.28 9.72 5.93
C ILE A 42 17.12 8.78 5.63
N LEU A 43 16.49 8.20 6.65
CA LEU A 43 15.35 7.26 6.48
C LEU A 43 14.16 7.90 5.76
N ALA A 44 13.91 9.18 6.01
CA ALA A 44 12.87 9.92 5.32
C ALA A 44 13.20 10.18 3.84
N LYS A 45 14.45 10.56 3.54
CA LYS A 45 14.92 10.76 2.17
C LYS A 45 14.85 9.47 1.35
N GLU A 46 15.16 8.34 1.98
CA GLU A 46 15.07 7.00 1.38
C GLU A 46 13.64 6.46 1.26
N LYS A 47 12.62 7.23 1.69
CA LYS A 47 11.22 6.78 1.74
C LYS A 47 11.07 5.45 2.49
N ARG A 48 11.82 5.26 3.57
CA ARG A 48 11.67 4.14 4.50
C ARG A 48 10.78 4.49 5.70
N ALA A 49 10.69 5.78 6.04
CA ALA A 49 9.81 6.31 7.06
C ALA A 49 9.31 7.72 6.69
N LYS A 50 8.22 8.17 7.30
CA LYS A 50 7.71 9.54 7.19
C LYS A 50 8.17 10.34 8.40
N ARG A 51 8.91 11.43 8.17
CA ARG A 51 9.34 12.33 9.24
C ARG A 51 8.21 13.25 9.68
N THR A 52 8.10 13.46 10.99
CA THR A 52 7.27 14.49 11.62
C THR A 52 8.15 15.49 12.36
N HIS A 53 7.57 16.57 12.89
CA HIS A 53 8.34 17.55 13.68
C HIS A 53 9.04 16.90 14.90
N GLY A 54 8.41 15.90 15.50
CA GLY A 54 8.90 15.24 16.71
C GLY A 54 9.56 13.88 16.50
N GLY A 55 9.44 13.26 15.32
CA GLY A 55 9.65 11.81 15.22
C GLY A 55 9.63 11.20 13.83
N LEU A 56 9.41 9.89 13.80
CA LEU A 56 9.12 9.10 12.61
C LEU A 56 7.76 8.42 12.74
N LEU A 57 7.10 8.26 11.60
CA LEU A 57 5.93 7.42 11.38
C LEU A 57 6.24 6.42 10.26
N PRO A 58 5.64 5.22 10.27
CA PRO A 58 5.74 4.32 9.15
C PRO A 58 5.15 5.00 7.92
N ILE A 59 5.76 4.73 6.76
CA ILE A 59 5.06 4.99 5.52
C ILE A 59 3.99 3.92 5.44
N GLN A 60 2.73 4.33 5.27
CA GLN A 60 1.67 3.39 4.94
C GLN A 60 2.08 2.69 3.64
N LYS A 61 2.65 1.49 3.76
CA LYS A 61 2.70 0.57 2.63
C LYS A 61 1.22 0.29 2.35
N GLN A 62 0.70 0.82 1.25
CA GLN A 62 -0.54 0.27 0.72
C GLN A 62 -0.28 -1.23 0.60
N ARG A 63 -1.00 -2.03 1.38
CA ARG A 63 -0.86 -3.47 1.31
C ARG A 63 -1.23 -3.84 -0.11
N ILE A 64 -0.25 -4.20 -0.93
CA ILE A 64 -0.52 -4.68 -2.28
C ILE A 64 -1.16 -6.05 -2.07
N LEU A 65 -2.49 -6.08 -2.15
CA LEU A 65 -3.22 -7.31 -2.06
C LEU A 65 -2.94 -8.15 -3.31
N GLY A 66 -2.70 -9.44 -3.09
CA GLY A 66 -2.75 -10.44 -4.17
C GLY A 66 -4.15 -10.48 -4.78
N PHE A 67 -4.31 -11.23 -5.88
CA PHE A 67 -5.57 -11.26 -6.63
C PHE A 67 -6.78 -11.59 -5.75
N GLN A 68 -6.70 -12.60 -4.88
CA GLN A 68 -7.80 -12.99 -3.99
C GLN A 68 -8.15 -11.89 -2.97
N GLY A 69 -7.15 -11.26 -2.34
CA GLY A 69 -7.41 -10.13 -1.45
C GLY A 69 -8.02 -8.93 -2.19
N ARG A 70 -7.60 -8.69 -3.44
CA ARG A 70 -8.27 -7.68 -4.28
C ARG A 70 -9.69 -8.10 -4.62
N ALA A 71 -10.00 -9.38 -4.84
CA ALA A 71 -11.35 -9.83 -5.17
C ALA A 71 -12.34 -9.57 -4.01
N GLU A 72 -11.89 -9.77 -2.78
CA GLU A 72 -12.68 -9.49 -1.57
C GLU A 72 -12.81 -7.97 -1.30
N GLN A 73 -11.76 -7.20 -1.59
CA GLN A 73 -11.78 -5.76 -1.38
C GLN A 73 -12.79 -5.06 -2.30
N SER A 74 -13.70 -4.30 -1.70
CA SER A 74 -14.71 -3.51 -2.43
C SER A 74 -15.57 -4.36 -3.38
N SER A 75 -15.90 -5.59 -2.97
CA SER A 75 -16.67 -6.53 -3.79
C SER A 75 -18.03 -5.94 -4.21
N LYS A 76 -18.77 -5.33 -3.28
CA LYS A 76 -20.07 -4.70 -3.54
C LYS A 76 -19.98 -3.57 -4.57
N GLU A 77 -18.92 -2.76 -4.52
CA GLU A 77 -18.71 -1.69 -5.50
C GLU A 77 -18.40 -2.27 -6.88
N LYS A 78 -17.63 -3.36 -6.95
CA LYS A 78 -17.33 -4.05 -8.21
C LYS A 78 -18.56 -4.72 -8.82
N GLU A 79 -19.42 -5.34 -8.00
CA GLU A 79 -20.71 -5.86 -8.43
C GLU A 79 -21.59 -4.75 -9.05
N LYS A 80 -21.64 -3.57 -8.40
CA LYS A 80 -22.36 -2.41 -8.96
C LYS A 80 -21.77 -1.93 -10.28
N ILE A 81 -20.44 -1.87 -10.38
CA ILE A 81 -19.74 -1.51 -11.63
C ILE A 81 -20.08 -2.53 -12.73
N ALA A 82 -20.05 -3.83 -12.41
CA ALA A 82 -20.39 -4.89 -13.34
C ALA A 82 -21.81 -4.74 -13.89
N HIS A 83 -22.80 -4.50 -13.02
CA HIS A 83 -24.20 -4.31 -13.44
C HIS A 83 -24.41 -3.10 -14.35
N LEU A 84 -23.66 -2.01 -14.15
CA LEU A 84 -23.70 -0.86 -15.04
C LEU A 84 -22.99 -1.18 -16.37
N ALA A 85 -21.86 -1.88 -16.32
CA ALA A 85 -21.07 -2.21 -17.50
C ALA A 85 -21.79 -3.19 -18.43
N THR A 86 -22.56 -4.17 -17.93
CA THR A 86 -23.35 -5.07 -18.79
C THR A 86 -24.39 -4.35 -19.63
N GLN A 87 -24.90 -3.20 -19.18
CA GLN A 87 -25.82 -2.37 -19.94
C GLN A 87 -25.16 -1.74 -21.18
N LEU A 88 -23.83 -1.58 -21.16
CA LEU A 88 -23.04 -1.02 -22.25
C LEU A 88 -22.62 -2.07 -23.30
N ILE A 89 -22.77 -3.35 -22.97
CA ILE A 89 -22.45 -4.46 -23.88
C ILE A 89 -23.59 -4.66 -24.88
N SER A 90 -23.27 -4.83 -26.16
CA SER A 90 -24.24 -5.17 -27.21
C SER A 90 -24.01 -6.59 -27.74
N GLU A 91 -25.05 -7.18 -28.32
CA GLU A 91 -24.95 -8.49 -28.98
C GLU A 91 -23.89 -8.49 -30.08
N SER A 92 -23.19 -9.62 -30.24
CA SER A 92 -22.11 -9.82 -31.21
C SER A 92 -20.91 -8.88 -31.08
N GLN A 93 -20.78 -8.17 -29.95
CA GLN A 93 -19.63 -7.30 -29.69
C GLN A 93 -18.36 -8.11 -29.43
N LEU A 94 -17.22 -7.54 -29.84
CA LEU A 94 -15.87 -8.00 -29.52
C LEU A 94 -15.34 -7.22 -28.32
N ILE A 95 -14.94 -7.91 -27.25
CA ILE A 95 -14.50 -7.30 -25.99
C ILE A 95 -13.18 -7.92 -25.56
N PHE A 96 -12.26 -7.10 -25.06
CA PHE A 96 -11.02 -7.55 -24.43
C PHE A 96 -11.10 -7.39 -22.93
N TYR A 97 -10.89 -8.47 -22.19
CA TYR A 97 -10.84 -8.50 -20.73
C TYR A 97 -9.40 -8.63 -20.24
N ASP A 98 -9.02 -7.78 -19.29
CA ASP A 98 -7.73 -7.90 -18.61
C ASP A 98 -7.84 -8.79 -17.36
N VAL A 99 -6.68 -9.09 -16.75
CA VAL A 99 -6.62 -9.83 -15.48
C VAL A 99 -6.95 -8.89 -14.32
N SER A 100 -8.24 -8.63 -14.14
CA SER A 100 -8.77 -7.71 -13.13
C SER A 100 -9.89 -8.34 -12.30
N THR A 101 -9.87 -8.08 -11.00
CA THR A 101 -10.94 -8.51 -10.10
C THR A 101 -12.25 -7.76 -10.33
N THR A 102 -12.21 -6.59 -10.98
CA THR A 102 -13.44 -5.86 -11.35
C THR A 102 -14.05 -6.46 -12.61
N VAL A 103 -13.20 -6.79 -13.60
CA VAL A 103 -13.63 -7.46 -14.83
C VAL A 103 -14.13 -8.87 -14.53
N LEU A 104 -13.57 -9.54 -13.52
CA LEU A 104 -14.09 -10.82 -13.04
C LEU A 104 -15.57 -10.74 -12.64
N GLU A 105 -16.00 -9.68 -11.94
CA GLU A 105 -17.41 -9.52 -11.59
C GLU A 105 -18.30 -9.30 -12.81
N LEU A 106 -17.81 -8.55 -13.81
CA LEU A 106 -18.51 -8.38 -15.09
C LEU A 106 -18.63 -9.70 -15.86
N ALA A 107 -17.55 -10.47 -15.93
CA ALA A 107 -17.51 -11.77 -16.60
C ALA A 107 -18.50 -12.77 -16.01
N LYS A 108 -18.70 -12.76 -14.68
CA LYS A 108 -19.69 -13.63 -14.00
C LYS A 108 -21.13 -13.37 -14.44
N ILE A 109 -21.47 -12.14 -14.81
CA ILE A 109 -22.85 -11.71 -15.09
C ILE A 109 -23.11 -11.35 -16.55
N THR A 110 -22.12 -11.50 -17.43
CA THR A 110 -22.29 -11.23 -18.86
C THR A 110 -23.05 -12.38 -19.51
N ASP A 111 -24.28 -12.12 -19.94
CA ASP A 111 -25.22 -13.09 -20.51
C ASP A 111 -25.45 -12.92 -22.02
N LYS A 112 -25.00 -11.80 -22.60
CA LYS A 112 -25.12 -11.48 -24.03
C LYS A 112 -24.19 -12.33 -24.88
N LYS A 113 -24.57 -12.62 -26.14
CA LYS A 113 -23.72 -13.40 -27.06
C LYS A 113 -22.61 -12.52 -27.62
N VAL A 114 -21.46 -12.53 -26.94
CA VAL A 114 -20.28 -11.73 -27.29
C VAL A 114 -19.04 -12.61 -27.51
N THR A 115 -18.02 -12.05 -28.16
CA THR A 115 -16.68 -12.66 -28.24
C THR A 115 -15.77 -11.96 -27.24
N ILE A 116 -15.18 -12.71 -26.32
CA ILE A 116 -14.28 -12.19 -25.27
C ILE A 116 -12.87 -12.75 -25.51
N PHE A 117 -11.89 -11.84 -25.54
CA PHE A 117 -10.45 -12.14 -25.56
C PHE A 117 -9.80 -11.75 -24.24
#